data_AF-A0A7X6UMG0-F1
#
_entry.id   AF-A0A7X6UMG0-F1
#
_cell.length_a   1.000
_cell.length_b   1.000
_cell.length_c   1.000
_cell.angle_alpha   90.00
_cell.angle_beta   90.00
_cell.angle_gamma   90.00
#
_symmetry.space_group_name_H-M   'P 1'
#
loop_
_entity.id
_entity.type
_entity.pdbx_description
1 polymer ?
#
loop_
_entity_poly.entity_id
_entity_poly.type
_entity_poly.pdbx_seq_one_letter_code
_entity_poly.pdbx_strand_id
1 'polypeptide(L)'
;MEINGIIARQIFEKNKAKHDFYVEESYVIQWMYPYLEPHGLIMKINKDPMASLSEEVVKNDREFWNWLTDRLMKDRRFTRDVVARKTFSKLRCAIAGVYAYRNMLEEAEYAYRQSITLYPMSPESTFRLSDIYLKMDQPDKALAIMEENKRNDPKNEKIDEFITQLTRIKKAGERISELQEIMKGPQTVDSVGYVLELMDIYRKMGRMGDFYQLSFQVLDNNQIHPSAYLETERMFLECNPVEYKLVARAFEVYLSREPGNPRIWVDMAAVRLVLNETEPAYEALAQAIKIGGAYIKDLVRQDRRFQTLFNTERFMKMTAPVQNRFLR
;
A
#
# COMPACT_ATOMS: atom_id res chain seq x y z
N MET A 1 26.29 -1.94 -0.50
CA MET A 1 26.45 -1.99 -1.97
C MET A 1 26.46 -0.61 -2.63
N GLU A 2 26.02 0.46 -1.95
CA GLU A 2 25.89 1.80 -2.54
C GLU A 2 27.21 2.34 -3.16
N ILE A 3 28.34 2.16 -2.48
CA ILE A 3 29.66 2.57 -2.98
C ILE A 3 30.03 1.85 -4.29
N ASN A 4 29.81 0.54 -4.38
CA ASN A 4 30.11 -0.24 -5.60
C ASN A 4 29.24 0.24 -6.77
N GLY A 5 27.97 0.54 -6.51
CA GLY A 5 27.07 1.11 -7.52
C GLY A 5 27.55 2.47 -8.03
N ILE A 6 28.01 3.35 -7.12
CA ILE A 6 28.55 4.67 -7.48
C ILE A 6 29.83 4.52 -8.34
N ILE A 7 30.76 3.67 -7.92
CA ILE A 7 32.01 3.44 -8.66
C ILE A 7 31.73 2.86 -10.04
N ALA A 8 30.85 1.85 -10.13
CA ALA A 8 30.45 1.26 -11.40
C ALA A 8 29.84 2.31 -12.35
N ARG A 9 29.01 3.21 -11.84
CA ARG A 9 28.42 4.30 -12.63
C ARG A 9 29.50 5.26 -13.15
N GLN A 10 30.46 5.65 -12.33
CA GLN A 10 31.55 6.53 -12.76
C GLN A 10 32.42 5.90 -13.84
N ILE A 11 32.72 4.60 -13.71
CA ILE A 11 33.47 3.85 -14.73
C ILE A 11 32.66 3.80 -16.02
N PHE A 12 31.38 3.44 -15.94
CA PHE A 12 30.49 3.37 -17.10
C PHE A 12 30.39 4.71 -17.83
N GLU A 13 30.06 5.80 -17.15
CA GLU A 13 29.88 7.13 -17.79
C GLU A 13 31.15 7.63 -18.49
N LYS A 14 32.33 7.38 -17.90
CA LYS A 14 33.62 7.80 -18.50
C LYS A 14 34.00 6.98 -19.74
N ASN A 15 33.47 5.78 -19.90
CA ASN A 15 34.00 4.79 -20.84
C ASN A 15 32.96 4.22 -21.83
N LYS A 16 31.66 4.44 -21.62
CA LYS A 16 30.57 3.87 -22.45
C LYS A 16 30.65 4.23 -23.93
N ALA A 17 31.32 5.32 -24.30
CA ALA A 17 31.54 5.67 -25.69
C ALA A 17 32.45 4.65 -26.41
N LYS A 18 33.45 4.11 -25.72
CA LYS A 18 34.55 3.31 -26.29
C LYS A 18 34.42 1.80 -26.02
N HIS A 19 33.67 1.41 -25.01
CA HIS A 19 33.61 0.03 -24.54
C HIS A 19 32.17 -0.42 -24.33
N ASP A 20 31.92 -1.69 -24.63
CA ASP A 20 30.71 -2.38 -24.21
C ASP A 20 30.85 -2.85 -22.77
N PHE A 21 29.75 -2.79 -22.02
CA PHE A 21 29.70 -3.14 -20.62
C PHE A 21 28.77 -4.32 -20.39
N TYR A 22 29.22 -5.27 -19.57
CA TYR A 22 28.46 -6.44 -19.17
C TYR A 22 28.55 -6.63 -17.67
N VAL A 23 27.49 -7.15 -17.07
CA VAL A 23 27.40 -7.32 -15.62
C VAL A 23 26.75 -8.66 -15.26
N GLU A 24 27.39 -9.36 -14.35
CA GLU A 24 26.79 -10.41 -13.53
C GLU A 24 26.34 -9.75 -12.22
N GLU A 25 25.06 -9.89 -11.87
CA GLU A 25 24.48 -9.18 -10.74
C GLU A 25 24.32 -10.08 -9.51
N SER A 26 25.19 -9.85 -8.52
CA SER A 26 25.03 -10.45 -7.19
C SER A 26 23.93 -9.75 -6.36
N TYR A 27 23.84 -8.41 -6.41
CA TYR A 27 22.75 -7.62 -5.81
C TYR A 27 22.30 -6.51 -6.75
N VAL A 28 21.01 -6.17 -6.66
CA VAL A 28 20.33 -5.13 -7.42
C VAL A 28 21.08 -3.79 -7.37
N ILE A 29 21.53 -3.29 -8.52
CA ILE A 29 22.10 -1.93 -8.67
C ILE A 29 21.12 -1.06 -9.46
N GLN A 30 20.30 -0.30 -8.73
CA GLN A 30 19.13 0.42 -9.27
C GLN A 30 19.40 1.28 -10.52
N TRP A 31 20.52 2.00 -10.56
CA TRP A 31 20.81 2.89 -11.69
C TRP A 31 21.02 2.14 -13.02
N MET A 32 21.38 0.85 -12.99
CA MET A 32 21.66 0.06 -14.18
C MET A 32 20.38 -0.37 -14.91
N TYR A 33 19.27 -0.58 -14.20
CA TYR A 33 18.07 -1.21 -14.74
C TYR A 33 17.50 -0.58 -16.03
N PRO A 34 17.44 0.76 -16.17
CA PRO A 34 17.08 1.39 -17.44
C PRO A 34 17.95 0.96 -18.63
N TYR A 35 19.20 0.57 -18.39
CA TYR A 35 20.21 0.23 -19.39
C TYR A 35 20.36 -1.28 -19.61
N LEU A 36 19.86 -2.11 -18.70
CA LEU A 36 20.08 -3.56 -18.72
C LEU A 36 19.29 -4.28 -19.81
N GLU A 37 19.97 -5.19 -20.50
CA GLU A 37 19.46 -6.12 -21.50
C GLU A 37 19.96 -7.54 -21.19
N PRO A 38 19.13 -8.59 -21.32
CA PRO A 38 19.60 -9.98 -21.24
C PRO A 38 20.69 -10.29 -22.28
N HIS A 39 21.77 -10.97 -21.87
CA HIS A 39 22.86 -11.37 -22.75
C HIS A 39 23.44 -12.74 -22.36
N GLY A 40 22.65 -13.79 -22.58
CA GLY A 40 23.01 -15.16 -22.22
C GLY A 40 22.99 -15.37 -20.70
N LEU A 41 24.15 -15.67 -20.11
CA LEU A 41 24.29 -15.90 -18.66
C LEU A 41 24.34 -14.61 -17.83
N ILE A 42 24.61 -13.49 -18.48
CA ILE A 42 24.80 -12.17 -17.85
C ILE A 42 23.94 -11.13 -18.56
N MET A 43 24.10 -9.86 -18.20
CA MET A 43 23.37 -8.76 -18.82
C MET A 43 24.33 -7.78 -19.47
N LYS A 44 23.89 -7.15 -20.56
CA LYS A 44 24.58 -6.01 -21.18
C LYS A 44 24.06 -4.72 -20.53
N ILE A 45 24.96 -3.77 -20.26
CA ILE A 45 24.62 -2.40 -19.90
C ILE A 45 24.73 -1.57 -21.18
N ASN A 46 23.59 -1.22 -21.78
CA ASN A 46 23.55 -0.40 -22.99
C ASN A 46 24.02 1.03 -22.72
N LYS A 47 24.51 1.73 -23.74
CA LYS A 47 25.08 3.09 -23.61
C LYS A 47 24.04 4.13 -23.18
N ASP A 48 22.83 3.96 -23.71
CA ASP A 48 21.67 4.81 -23.47
C ASP A 48 20.56 4.01 -22.78
N PRO A 49 19.73 4.65 -21.94
CA PRO A 49 18.64 3.96 -21.28
C PRO A 49 17.57 3.56 -22.30
N MET A 50 16.94 2.42 -22.08
CA MET A 50 15.91 1.85 -22.95
C MET A 50 14.58 1.80 -22.22
N ALA A 51 13.54 2.35 -22.85
CA ALA A 51 12.18 2.30 -22.32
C ALA A 51 11.61 0.87 -22.30
N SER A 52 11.95 0.05 -23.29
CA SER A 52 11.52 -1.34 -23.44
C SER A 52 12.64 -2.20 -24.03
N LEU A 53 12.48 -3.53 -23.93
CA LEU A 53 13.31 -4.49 -24.66
C LEU A 53 12.64 -4.80 -25.99
N SER A 54 13.43 -5.07 -27.04
CA SER A 54 12.87 -5.52 -28.32
C SER A 54 12.34 -6.95 -28.20
N GLU A 55 11.34 -7.30 -29.03
CA GLU A 55 10.80 -8.65 -29.10
C GLU A 55 11.89 -9.67 -29.47
N GLU A 56 12.83 -9.29 -30.33
CA GLU A 56 13.97 -10.13 -30.72
C GLU A 56 14.87 -10.46 -29.53
N VAL A 57 15.21 -9.48 -28.69
CA VAL A 57 16.01 -9.70 -27.47
C VAL A 57 15.30 -10.69 -26.54
N VAL A 58 14.01 -10.48 -26.31
CA VAL A 58 13.19 -11.34 -25.43
C VAL A 58 13.10 -12.76 -25.98
N LYS A 59 12.89 -12.89 -27.29
CA LYS A 59 12.84 -14.19 -27.98
C LYS A 59 14.18 -14.92 -27.87
N ASN A 60 15.29 -14.24 -28.16
CA ASN A 60 16.63 -14.83 -28.11
C ASN A 60 17.00 -15.27 -26.68
N ASP A 61 16.68 -14.47 -25.66
CA ASP A 61 16.85 -14.84 -24.25
C ASP A 61 16.03 -16.09 -23.89
N ARG A 62 14.76 -16.13 -24.33
CA ARG A 62 13.86 -17.26 -24.10
C ARG A 62 14.40 -18.54 -24.74
N GLU A 63 14.82 -18.49 -26.00
CA GLU A 63 15.39 -19.63 -26.71
C GLU A 63 16.68 -20.13 -26.03
N PHE A 64 17.59 -19.22 -25.68
CA PHE A 64 18.83 -19.56 -24.99
C PHE A 64 18.57 -20.25 -23.64
N TRP A 65 17.73 -19.67 -22.78
CA TRP A 65 17.46 -20.24 -21.45
C TRP A 65 16.61 -21.50 -21.50
N ASN A 66 15.74 -21.67 -22.49
CA ASN A 66 15.03 -22.93 -22.71
C ASN A 66 15.99 -24.07 -23.00
N TRP A 67 16.88 -23.86 -23.97
CA TRP A 67 17.91 -24.84 -24.31
C TRP A 67 18.84 -25.12 -23.12
N LEU A 68 19.32 -24.08 -22.45
CA LEU A 68 20.27 -24.23 -21.35
C LEU A 68 19.64 -24.95 -20.15
N THR A 69 18.42 -24.57 -19.76
CA THR A 69 17.72 -25.19 -18.63
C THR A 69 17.45 -26.67 -18.91
N ASP A 70 16.94 -27.01 -20.09
CA ASP A 70 16.70 -28.41 -20.47
C ASP A 70 17.99 -29.23 -20.46
N ARG A 71 19.06 -28.70 -21.05
CA ARG A 71 20.37 -29.36 -21.08
C ARG A 71 20.94 -29.59 -19.69
N LEU A 72 20.90 -28.59 -18.82
CA LEU A 72 21.44 -28.67 -17.46
C LEU A 72 20.64 -29.65 -16.60
N MET A 73 19.31 -29.62 -16.68
CA MET A 73 18.45 -30.50 -15.88
C MET A 73 18.53 -31.96 -16.30
N LYS A 74 18.92 -32.25 -17.54
CA LYS A 74 19.22 -33.61 -18.02
C LYS A 74 20.62 -34.11 -17.61
N ASP A 75 21.54 -33.23 -17.21
CA ASP A 75 22.89 -33.63 -16.78
C ASP A 75 22.90 -34.01 -15.28
N ARG A 76 23.17 -35.29 -15.01
CA ARG A 76 23.27 -35.81 -13.63
C ARG A 76 24.38 -35.14 -12.81
N ARG A 77 25.44 -34.64 -13.45
CA ARG A 77 26.51 -33.90 -12.77
C ARG A 77 26.00 -32.57 -12.25
N PHE A 78 25.25 -31.85 -13.08
CA PHE A 78 24.63 -30.58 -12.68
C PHE A 78 23.59 -30.76 -11.58
N THR A 79 22.68 -31.73 -11.73
CA THR A 79 21.58 -31.91 -10.75
C THR A 79 22.07 -32.30 -9.35
N ARG A 80 23.29 -32.86 -9.24
CA ARG A 80 23.97 -33.18 -7.97
C ARG A 80 24.84 -32.07 -7.43
N ASP A 81 25.19 -31.08 -8.25
CA ASP A 81 26.04 -29.96 -7.86
C ASP A 81 25.16 -28.80 -7.37
N VAL A 82 24.96 -28.73 -6.06
CA VAL A 82 24.13 -27.70 -5.42
C VAL A 82 24.68 -26.28 -5.69
N VAL A 83 26.00 -26.13 -5.76
CA VAL A 83 26.64 -24.82 -5.99
C VAL A 83 26.35 -24.36 -7.42
N ALA A 84 26.57 -25.23 -8.41
CA ALA A 84 26.23 -24.93 -9.80
C ALA A 84 24.74 -24.58 -9.94
N ARG A 85 23.84 -25.39 -9.38
CA ARG A 85 22.39 -25.14 -9.43
C ARG A 85 22.01 -23.77 -8.87
N LYS A 86 22.55 -23.44 -7.70
CA LYS A 86 22.33 -22.14 -7.05
C LYS A 86 22.84 -20.98 -7.91
N THR A 87 24.03 -21.13 -8.50
CA THR A 87 24.62 -20.10 -9.37
C THR A 87 23.77 -19.86 -10.62
N PHE A 88 23.43 -20.90 -11.38
CA PHE A 88 22.62 -20.75 -12.59
C PHE A 88 21.20 -20.25 -12.29
N SER A 89 20.59 -20.68 -11.18
CA SER A 89 19.34 -20.10 -10.68
C SER A 89 19.50 -18.61 -10.40
N LYS A 90 20.55 -18.19 -9.68
CA LYS A 90 20.79 -16.77 -9.36
C LYS A 90 20.94 -15.92 -10.62
N LEU A 91 21.67 -16.40 -11.63
CA LEU A 91 21.81 -15.71 -12.92
C LEU A 91 20.46 -15.52 -13.61
N ARG A 92 19.65 -16.59 -13.69
CA ARG A 92 18.32 -16.49 -14.31
C ARG A 92 17.37 -15.59 -13.51
N CYS A 93 17.45 -15.62 -12.18
CA CYS A 93 16.69 -14.76 -11.30
C CYS A 93 17.02 -13.27 -11.51
N ALA A 94 18.30 -12.92 -11.67
CA ALA A 94 18.71 -11.53 -11.95
C ALA A 94 18.12 -11.03 -13.28
N ILE A 95 18.19 -11.85 -14.34
CA ILE A 95 17.59 -11.53 -15.65
C ILE A 95 16.06 -11.40 -15.54
N ALA A 96 15.39 -12.26 -14.77
CA ALA A 96 13.95 -12.12 -14.49
C ALA A 96 13.61 -10.76 -13.85
N GLY A 97 14.51 -10.22 -13.03
CA GLY A 97 14.41 -8.88 -12.47
C GLY A 97 14.37 -7.78 -13.53
N VAL A 98 15.07 -7.95 -14.66
CA VAL A 98 15.07 -6.99 -15.79
C VAL A 98 13.69 -6.90 -16.43
N TYR A 99 13.02 -8.04 -16.61
CA TYR A 99 11.64 -8.09 -17.10
C TYR A 99 10.67 -7.50 -16.08
N ALA A 100 10.82 -7.87 -14.80
CA ALA A 100 9.97 -7.38 -13.71
C ALA A 100 10.03 -5.85 -13.55
N TYR A 101 11.21 -5.26 -13.74
CA TYR A 101 11.42 -3.80 -13.71
C TYR A 101 10.68 -3.09 -14.84
N ARG A 102 10.61 -3.70 -16.03
CA ARG A 102 9.90 -3.15 -17.20
C ARG A 102 8.43 -3.50 -17.25
N ASN A 103 7.88 -4.06 -16.17
CA ASN A 103 6.50 -4.54 -16.09
C ASN A 103 6.13 -5.58 -17.17
N MET A 104 7.12 -6.33 -17.65
CA MET A 104 6.95 -7.46 -18.56
C MET A 104 6.65 -8.71 -17.73
N LEU A 105 5.41 -8.81 -17.24
CA LEU A 105 5.03 -9.73 -16.15
C LEU A 105 5.11 -11.20 -16.60
N GLU A 106 4.71 -11.50 -17.83
CA GLU A 106 4.73 -12.84 -18.40
C GLU A 106 6.16 -13.36 -18.61
N GLU A 107 7.06 -12.51 -19.11
CA GLU A 107 8.49 -12.82 -19.27
C GLU A 107 9.16 -12.98 -17.91
N ALA A 108 8.83 -12.12 -16.95
CA ALA A 108 9.33 -12.22 -15.58
C ALA A 108 8.86 -13.53 -14.93
N GLU A 109 7.56 -13.87 -15.00
CA GLU A 109 7.01 -15.12 -14.50
C GLU A 109 7.78 -16.32 -15.07
N TYR A 110 7.93 -16.34 -16.40
CA TYR A 110 8.61 -17.42 -17.10
C TYR A 110 10.06 -17.58 -16.65
N ALA A 111 10.80 -16.47 -16.56
CA ALA A 111 12.19 -16.46 -16.15
C ALA A 111 12.37 -16.91 -14.69
N TYR A 112 11.53 -16.42 -13.76
CA TYR A 112 11.59 -16.87 -12.37
C TYR A 112 11.24 -18.36 -12.23
N ARG A 113 10.27 -18.89 -12.98
CA ARG A 113 9.97 -20.33 -13.00
C ARG A 113 11.16 -21.17 -13.47
N GLN A 114 11.90 -20.70 -14.48
CA GLN A 114 13.14 -21.36 -14.90
C GLN A 114 14.20 -21.32 -13.81
N SER A 115 14.37 -20.19 -13.13
CA SER A 115 15.27 -20.07 -11.98
C SER A 115 14.94 -21.09 -10.88
N ILE A 116 13.66 -21.24 -10.54
CA ILE A 116 13.19 -22.22 -9.53
C ILE A 116 13.37 -23.65 -10.03
N THR A 117 13.19 -23.91 -11.32
CA THR A 117 13.47 -25.22 -11.91
C THR A 117 14.95 -25.62 -11.73
N LEU A 118 15.87 -24.68 -11.97
CA LEU A 118 17.31 -24.87 -11.76
C LEU A 118 17.62 -25.13 -10.28
N TYR A 119 16.99 -24.39 -9.36
CA TYR A 119 17.14 -24.57 -7.92
C TYR A 119 15.83 -24.30 -7.15
N PRO A 120 15.07 -25.36 -6.77
CA PRO A 120 13.75 -25.21 -6.14
C PRO A 120 13.76 -24.54 -4.76
N MET A 121 14.91 -24.59 -4.08
CA MET A 121 15.11 -23.98 -2.76
C MET A 121 15.59 -22.52 -2.86
N SER A 122 15.51 -21.87 -4.02
CA SER A 122 15.94 -20.47 -4.25
C SER A 122 14.96 -19.48 -3.60
N PRO A 123 15.25 -18.89 -2.42
CA PRO A 123 14.27 -18.06 -1.73
C PRO A 123 13.97 -16.81 -2.57
N GLU A 124 15.00 -16.13 -3.07
CA GLU A 124 14.85 -14.92 -3.86
C GLU A 124 13.93 -15.13 -5.09
N SER A 125 14.08 -16.24 -5.81
CA SER A 125 13.25 -16.50 -6.99
C SER A 125 11.80 -16.79 -6.62
N THR A 126 11.58 -17.54 -5.54
CA THR A 126 10.23 -17.86 -5.06
C THR A 126 9.51 -16.61 -4.56
N PHE A 127 10.16 -15.77 -3.75
CA PHE A 127 9.58 -14.52 -3.25
C PHE A 127 9.27 -13.55 -4.39
N ARG A 128 10.22 -13.32 -5.31
CA ARG A 128 10.01 -12.43 -6.45
C ARG A 128 8.92 -12.93 -7.41
N LEU A 129 8.81 -14.23 -7.63
CA LEU A 129 7.72 -14.79 -8.44
C LEU A 129 6.35 -14.61 -7.76
N SER A 130 6.29 -14.72 -6.44
CA SER A 130 5.07 -14.43 -5.69
C SER A 130 4.64 -12.97 -5.86
N ASP A 131 5.58 -12.03 -5.83
CA ASP A 131 5.30 -10.61 -6.14
C ASP A 131 4.80 -10.41 -7.58
N ILE A 132 5.34 -11.15 -8.55
CA ILE A 132 4.85 -11.11 -9.94
C ILE A 132 3.39 -11.59 -10.01
N TYR A 133 3.04 -12.69 -9.35
CA TYR A 133 1.65 -13.16 -9.32
C TYR A 133 0.70 -12.15 -8.66
N LEU A 134 1.13 -11.45 -7.61
CA LEU A 134 0.33 -10.37 -7.02
C LEU A 134 0.09 -9.23 -8.01
N LYS A 135 1.12 -8.83 -8.79
CA LYS A 135 0.96 -7.82 -9.85
C LYS A 135 0.03 -8.27 -10.97
N MET A 136 -0.05 -9.58 -11.22
CA MET A 136 -0.96 -10.18 -12.20
C MET A 136 -2.36 -10.46 -11.64
N ASP A 137 -2.68 -10.02 -10.42
CA ASP A 137 -3.93 -10.32 -9.72
C ASP A 137 -4.22 -11.84 -9.58
N GLN A 138 -3.16 -12.61 -9.32
CA GLN A 138 -3.20 -14.07 -9.19
C GLN A 138 -2.72 -14.54 -7.80
N PRO A 139 -3.37 -14.13 -6.70
CA PRO A 139 -2.95 -14.46 -5.34
C PRO A 139 -2.96 -15.96 -5.05
N ASP A 140 -3.79 -16.74 -5.74
CA ASP A 140 -3.78 -18.21 -5.61
C ASP A 140 -2.46 -18.85 -6.06
N LYS A 141 -1.89 -18.37 -7.17
CA LYS A 141 -0.59 -18.85 -7.64
C LYS A 141 0.54 -18.41 -6.70
N ALA A 142 0.43 -17.19 -6.17
CA ALA A 142 1.35 -16.65 -5.16
C ALA A 142 1.37 -17.50 -3.88
N LEU A 143 0.20 -17.94 -3.41
CA LEU A 143 0.06 -18.85 -2.27
C LEU A 143 0.61 -20.23 -2.58
N ALA A 144 0.22 -20.82 -3.72
CA ALA A 144 0.65 -22.16 -4.10
C ALA A 144 2.18 -22.33 -4.11
N ILE A 145 2.90 -21.32 -4.62
CA ILE A 145 4.36 -21.37 -4.68
C ILE A 145 5.02 -21.16 -3.30
N MET A 146 4.42 -20.34 -2.43
CA MET A 146 4.92 -20.14 -1.06
C MET A 146 4.67 -21.36 -0.18
N GLU A 147 3.53 -22.03 -0.34
CA GLU A 147 3.24 -23.30 0.33
C GLU A 147 4.21 -24.41 -0.10
N GLU A 148 4.59 -24.44 -1.38
CA GLU A 148 5.65 -25.33 -1.83
C GLU A 148 7.01 -24.99 -1.22
N ASN A 149 7.34 -23.69 -1.14
CA ASN A 149 8.56 -23.23 -0.47
C ASN A 149 8.58 -23.64 1.02
N LYS A 150 7.44 -23.52 1.72
CA LYS A 150 7.29 -23.94 3.12
C LYS A 150 7.53 -25.44 3.29
N ARG A 151 7.03 -26.28 2.38
CA ARG A 151 7.30 -27.73 2.40
C ARG A 151 8.80 -28.04 2.28
N ASN A 152 9.54 -27.23 1.51
CA ASN A 152 10.99 -27.40 1.32
C ASN A 152 11.82 -26.83 2.50
N ASP A 153 11.31 -25.82 3.22
CA ASP A 153 11.95 -25.23 4.40
C ASP A 153 10.94 -24.98 5.55
N PRO A 154 10.49 -26.03 6.26
CA PRO A 154 9.40 -25.93 7.23
C PRO A 154 9.70 -25.06 8.46
N LYS A 155 10.97 -24.75 8.73
CA LYS A 155 11.40 -23.99 9.91
C LYS A 155 11.53 -22.49 9.67
N ASN A 156 11.32 -22.04 8.43
CA ASN A 156 11.45 -20.64 8.09
C ASN A 156 10.13 -19.89 8.37
N GLU A 157 10.11 -19.15 9.47
CA GLU A 157 8.95 -18.39 9.95
C GLU A 157 8.57 -17.24 8.99
N LYS A 158 9.54 -16.70 8.23
CA LYS A 158 9.26 -15.64 7.25
C LYS A 158 8.33 -16.11 6.14
N ILE A 159 8.35 -17.40 5.82
CA ILE A 159 7.42 -17.98 4.84
C ILE A 159 5.99 -17.96 5.39
N ASP A 160 5.81 -18.25 6.69
CA ASP A 160 4.50 -18.24 7.33
C ASP A 160 3.90 -16.83 7.40
N GLU A 161 4.73 -15.83 7.73
CA GLU A 161 4.35 -14.41 7.69
C GLU A 161 3.86 -14.01 6.29
N PHE A 162 4.60 -14.44 5.26
CA PHE A 162 4.26 -14.12 3.88
C PHE A 162 2.99 -14.83 3.41
N ILE A 163 2.81 -16.13 3.74
CA ILE A 163 1.57 -16.88 3.46
C ILE A 163 0.37 -16.21 4.15
N THR A 164 0.55 -15.76 5.40
CA THR A 164 -0.50 -15.05 6.15
C THR A 164 -0.89 -13.75 5.45
N GLN A 165 0.10 -12.97 4.99
CA GLN A 165 -0.14 -11.74 4.22
C GLN A 165 -0.87 -12.03 2.91
N LEU A 166 -0.42 -13.00 2.13
CA LEU A 166 -1.04 -13.41 0.88
C LEU A 166 -2.49 -13.88 1.08
N THR A 167 -2.74 -14.64 2.15
CA THR A 167 -4.09 -15.11 2.51
C THR A 167 -5.00 -13.93 2.83
N ARG A 168 -4.49 -12.90 3.54
CA ARG A 168 -5.24 -11.67 3.80
C ARG A 168 -5.57 -10.92 2.52
N ILE A 169 -4.61 -10.80 1.59
CA ILE A 169 -4.83 -10.15 0.28
C ILE A 169 -5.91 -10.90 -0.50
N LYS A 170 -5.81 -12.23 -0.59
CA LYS A 170 -6.80 -13.07 -1.27
C LYS A 170 -8.20 -12.88 -0.69
N LYS A 171 -8.36 -13.04 0.63
CA LYS A 171 -9.65 -12.88 1.31
C LYS A 171 -10.24 -11.48 1.14
N ALA A 172 -9.41 -10.44 1.17
CA ALA A 172 -9.85 -9.08 0.90
C ALA A 172 -10.38 -8.93 -0.53
N GLY A 173 -9.70 -9.49 -1.53
CA GLY A 173 -10.14 -9.49 -2.94
C GLY A 173 -11.46 -10.25 -3.16
N GLU A 174 -11.60 -11.43 -2.55
CA GLU A 174 -12.84 -12.21 -2.57
C GLU A 174 -14.00 -11.42 -1.95
N ARG A 175 -13.77 -10.81 -0.77
CA ARG A 175 -14.77 -10.01 -0.08
C ARG A 175 -15.15 -8.74 -0.83
N ILE A 176 -14.18 -8.06 -1.46
CA ILE A 176 -14.45 -6.91 -2.34
C ILE A 176 -15.40 -7.32 -3.47
N SER A 177 -15.11 -8.45 -4.14
CA SER A 177 -15.92 -8.94 -5.25
C SER A 177 -17.34 -9.29 -4.80
N GLU A 178 -17.46 -9.97 -3.66
CA GLU A 178 -18.75 -10.29 -3.05
C GLU A 178 -19.57 -9.04 -2.73
N LEU A 179 -18.97 -8.06 -2.04
CA LEU A 179 -19.62 -6.81 -1.67
C LEU A 179 -20.08 -6.01 -2.90
N GLN A 180 -19.25 -5.95 -3.94
CA GLN A 180 -19.60 -5.27 -5.19
C GLN A 180 -20.80 -5.92 -5.91
N GLU A 181 -20.91 -7.26 -5.88
CA GLU A 181 -22.07 -7.95 -6.46
C GLU A 181 -23.34 -7.76 -5.62
N ILE A 182 -23.23 -7.82 -4.28
CA ILE A 182 -24.35 -7.53 -3.38
C ILE A 182 -24.90 -6.12 -3.63
N MET A 183 -24.01 -5.13 -3.78
CA MET A 183 -24.37 -3.73 -3.99
C MET A 183 -25.02 -3.44 -5.35
N LYS A 184 -24.91 -4.33 -6.35
CA LYS A 184 -25.62 -4.21 -7.64
C LYS A 184 -27.06 -4.75 -7.59
N GLY A 185 -27.42 -5.50 -6.54
CA GLY A 185 -28.71 -6.18 -6.43
C GLY A 185 -29.90 -5.28 -6.03
N PRO A 186 -31.15 -5.69 -6.31
CA PRO A 186 -32.36 -4.88 -6.10
C PRO A 186 -32.87 -4.76 -4.65
N GLN A 187 -32.19 -5.34 -3.66
CA GLN A 187 -32.56 -5.23 -2.24
C GLN A 187 -31.39 -4.71 -1.40
N THR A 188 -31.45 -3.45 -0.97
CA THR A 188 -30.46 -2.94 -0.01
C THR A 188 -31.15 -2.20 1.13
N VAL A 189 -31.64 -2.95 2.11
CA VAL A 189 -32.03 -2.40 3.42
C VAL A 189 -30.78 -2.06 4.25
N ASP A 190 -29.59 -2.51 3.83
CA ASP A 190 -28.30 -2.25 4.51
C ASP A 190 -27.14 -1.91 3.54
N SER A 191 -27.40 -1.11 2.49
CA SER A 191 -26.35 -0.69 1.54
C SER A 191 -25.19 0.04 2.21
N VAL A 192 -25.49 0.79 3.28
CA VAL A 192 -24.53 1.65 3.95
C VAL A 192 -23.50 0.84 4.74
N GLY A 193 -23.93 -0.23 5.43
CA GLY A 193 -23.01 -1.13 6.12
C GLY A 193 -21.99 -1.76 5.17
N TYR A 194 -22.43 -2.24 4.01
CA TYR A 194 -21.56 -2.80 2.98
C TYR A 194 -20.62 -1.76 2.36
N VAL A 195 -21.08 -0.53 2.13
CA VAL A 195 -20.23 0.57 1.64
C VAL A 195 -19.13 0.89 2.64
N LEU A 196 -19.46 0.98 3.93
CA LEU A 196 -18.48 1.25 4.99
C LEU A 196 -17.48 0.10 5.14
N GLU A 197 -17.93 -1.15 5.07
CA GLU A 197 -17.05 -2.32 5.06
C GLU A 197 -16.08 -2.27 3.87
N LEU A 198 -16.61 -1.99 2.67
CA LEU A 198 -15.80 -1.90 1.45
C LEU A 198 -14.77 -0.76 1.52
N MET A 199 -15.16 0.39 2.07
CA MET A 199 -14.27 1.52 2.34
C MET A 199 -13.13 1.11 3.27
N ASP A 200 -13.42 0.43 4.38
CA ASP A 200 -12.40 -0.01 5.33
C ASP A 200 -11.44 -1.03 4.70
N ILE A 201 -11.96 -1.97 3.89
CA ILE A 201 -11.12 -2.91 3.14
C ILE A 201 -10.20 -2.16 2.17
N TYR A 202 -10.72 -1.22 1.37
CA TYR A 202 -9.89 -0.45 0.45
C TYR A 202 -8.79 0.34 1.15
N ARG A 203 -9.12 1.02 2.26
CA ARG A 203 -8.16 1.75 3.07
C ARG A 203 -7.06 0.83 3.62
N LYS A 204 -7.44 -0.31 4.21
CA LYS A 204 -6.49 -1.31 4.75
C LYS A 204 -5.62 -1.95 3.68
N MET A 205 -6.11 -2.04 2.44
CA MET A 205 -5.36 -2.56 1.30
C MET A 205 -4.51 -1.49 0.59
N GLY A 206 -4.54 -0.24 1.05
CA GLY A 206 -3.83 0.87 0.40
C GLY A 206 -4.45 1.32 -0.92
N ARG A 207 -5.67 0.85 -1.25
CA ARG A 207 -6.46 1.29 -2.40
C ARG A 207 -7.13 2.63 -2.12
N MET A 208 -6.31 3.65 -1.89
CA MET A 208 -6.75 4.97 -1.41
C MET A 208 -7.69 5.67 -2.40
N GLY A 209 -7.46 5.51 -3.71
CA GLY A 209 -8.34 6.10 -4.74
C GLY A 209 -9.79 5.60 -4.61
N ASP A 210 -9.97 4.29 -4.48
CA ASP A 210 -11.30 3.69 -4.30
C ASP A 210 -11.92 4.06 -2.95
N PHE A 211 -11.10 4.10 -1.89
CA PHE A 211 -11.52 4.55 -0.56
C PHE A 211 -12.09 5.98 -0.60
N TYR A 212 -11.36 6.94 -1.18
CA TYR A 212 -11.83 8.32 -1.28
C TYR A 212 -13.07 8.44 -2.16
N GLN A 213 -13.13 7.72 -3.28
CA GLN A 213 -14.29 7.72 -4.15
C GLN A 213 -15.56 7.30 -3.40
N LEU A 214 -15.52 6.17 -2.67
CA LEU A 214 -16.66 5.73 -1.86
C LEU A 214 -16.95 6.68 -0.70
N SER A 215 -15.92 7.21 -0.04
CA SER A 215 -16.10 8.17 1.05
C SER A 215 -16.84 9.42 0.60
N PHE A 216 -16.53 9.94 -0.59
CA PHE A 216 -17.27 11.09 -1.14
C PHE A 216 -18.70 10.74 -1.50
N GLN A 217 -18.96 9.55 -2.06
CA GLN A 217 -20.33 9.08 -2.29
C GLN A 217 -21.14 9.01 -0.98
N VAL A 218 -20.52 8.57 0.12
CA VAL A 218 -21.16 8.57 1.44
C VAL A 218 -21.46 10.00 1.89
N LEU A 219 -20.48 10.90 1.85
CA LEU A 219 -20.66 12.30 2.29
C LEU A 219 -21.66 13.10 1.45
N ASP A 220 -21.80 12.79 0.17
CA ASP A 220 -22.71 13.48 -0.75
C ASP A 220 -24.12 12.89 -0.74
N ASN A 221 -24.32 11.73 -0.10
CA ASN A 221 -25.62 11.08 0.01
C ASN A 221 -26.36 11.52 1.28
N ASN A 222 -27.39 12.35 1.12
CA ASN A 222 -28.20 12.87 2.23
C ASN A 222 -29.29 11.90 2.73
N GLN A 223 -29.44 10.72 2.12
CA GLN A 223 -30.49 9.76 2.46
C GLN A 223 -30.04 8.63 3.40
N ILE A 224 -28.74 8.55 3.70
CA ILE A 224 -28.17 7.50 4.57
C ILE A 224 -28.35 7.83 6.06
N HIS A 225 -28.12 6.87 6.95
CA HIS A 225 -28.16 7.13 8.39
C HIS A 225 -26.97 8.01 8.84
N PRO A 226 -27.16 9.04 9.69
CA PRO A 226 -26.08 9.97 10.07
C PRO A 226 -24.83 9.32 10.69
N SER A 227 -24.96 8.16 11.34
CA SER A 227 -23.81 7.40 11.86
C SER A 227 -22.76 7.08 10.80
N ALA A 228 -23.15 6.95 9.53
CA ALA A 228 -22.22 6.65 8.44
C ALA A 228 -21.20 7.79 8.21
N TYR A 229 -21.60 9.04 8.43
CA TYR A 229 -20.68 10.18 8.33
C TYR A 229 -19.63 10.15 9.44
N LEU A 230 -20.02 9.74 10.66
CA LEU A 230 -19.08 9.60 11.79
C LEU A 230 -18.14 8.40 11.61
N GLU A 231 -18.59 7.29 11.04
CA GLU A 231 -17.70 6.18 10.70
C GLU A 231 -16.72 6.58 9.58
N THR A 232 -17.19 7.33 8.58
CA THR A 232 -16.32 7.89 7.52
C THR A 232 -15.29 8.88 8.09
N GLU A 233 -15.72 9.74 9.01
CA GLU A 233 -14.85 10.64 9.77
C GLU A 233 -13.74 9.88 10.49
N ARG A 234 -14.08 8.82 11.23
CA ARG A 234 -13.11 7.98 11.93
C ARG A 234 -12.10 7.36 10.98
N MET A 235 -12.55 6.91 9.81
CA MET A 235 -11.64 6.36 8.79
C MET A 235 -10.63 7.41 8.29
N PHE A 236 -11.03 8.67 8.15
CA PHE A 236 -10.11 9.76 7.79
C PHE A 236 -9.10 10.09 8.90
N LEU A 237 -9.48 9.93 10.17
CA LEU A 237 -8.55 10.06 11.30
C LEU A 237 -7.50 8.94 11.33
N GLU A 238 -7.81 7.77 10.79
CA GLU A 238 -6.87 6.65 10.68
C GLU A 238 -5.96 6.71 9.44
N CYS A 239 -6.15 7.69 8.55
CA CYS A 239 -5.26 7.92 7.42
C CYS A 239 -3.89 8.47 7.87
N ASN A 240 -2.84 8.21 7.08
CA ASN A 240 -1.51 8.75 7.31
C ASN A 240 -0.95 9.39 6.01
N PRO A 241 -0.84 10.74 5.94
CA PRO A 241 -1.20 11.70 6.99
C PRO A 241 -2.72 11.77 7.22
N VAL A 242 -3.11 12.30 8.39
CA VAL A 242 -4.53 12.48 8.75
C VAL A 242 -5.19 13.54 7.86
N GLU A 243 -6.38 13.24 7.35
CA GLU A 243 -7.12 14.10 6.41
C GLU A 243 -8.04 15.10 7.12
N TYR A 244 -7.48 16.01 7.93
CA TYR A 244 -8.25 16.91 8.80
C TYR A 244 -9.32 17.74 8.08
N LYS A 245 -9.11 18.11 6.80
CA LYS A 245 -10.15 18.80 6.00
C LYS A 245 -11.36 17.92 5.72
N LEU A 246 -11.13 16.63 5.45
CA LEU A 246 -12.20 15.67 5.21
C LEU A 246 -12.90 15.26 6.51
N VAL A 247 -12.16 15.18 7.62
CA VAL A 247 -12.72 15.04 8.98
C VAL A 247 -13.68 16.20 9.27
N ALA A 248 -13.26 17.45 9.05
CA ALA A 248 -14.12 18.62 9.25
C ALA A 248 -15.38 18.56 8.36
N ARG A 249 -15.25 18.19 7.08
CA ARG A 249 -16.39 18.01 6.17
C ARG A 249 -17.35 16.94 6.66
N ALA A 250 -16.86 15.80 7.15
CA ALA A 250 -17.70 14.74 7.67
C ALA A 250 -18.52 15.19 8.90
N PHE A 251 -17.91 15.97 9.80
CA PHE A 251 -18.63 16.60 10.90
C PHE A 251 -19.66 17.63 10.43
N GLU A 252 -19.35 18.47 9.44
CA GLU A 252 -20.32 19.43 8.88
C GLU A 252 -21.57 18.72 8.34
N VAL A 253 -21.37 17.67 7.54
CA VAL A 253 -22.48 16.90 6.95
C VAL A 253 -23.31 16.25 8.06
N TYR A 254 -22.67 15.62 9.05
CA TYR A 254 -23.38 15.05 10.20
C TYR A 254 -24.19 16.10 10.97
N LEU A 255 -23.57 17.22 11.36
CA LEU A 255 -24.18 18.27 12.19
C LEU A 255 -25.27 19.04 11.45
N SER A 256 -25.24 19.08 10.12
CA SER A 256 -26.34 19.63 9.31
C SER A 256 -27.65 18.84 9.47
N ARG A 257 -27.54 17.55 9.82
CA ARG A 257 -28.69 16.64 10.02
C ARG A 257 -29.01 16.40 11.49
N GLU A 258 -27.98 16.26 12.32
CA GLU A 258 -28.10 16.03 13.76
C GLU A 258 -27.35 17.13 14.55
N PRO A 259 -27.86 18.37 14.58
CA PRO A 259 -27.19 19.47 15.27
C PRO A 259 -27.21 19.33 16.80
N GLY A 260 -27.99 18.39 17.35
CA GLY A 260 -28.27 18.29 18.78
C GLY A 260 -27.18 17.62 19.63
N ASN A 261 -26.10 17.11 19.04
CA ASN A 261 -25.03 16.46 19.79
C ASN A 261 -23.89 17.46 20.11
N PRO A 262 -23.80 18.00 21.34
CA PRO A 262 -22.81 19.02 21.66
C PRO A 262 -21.38 18.51 21.65
N ARG A 263 -21.14 17.19 21.82
CA ARG A 263 -19.78 16.64 21.79
C ARG A 263 -19.18 16.71 20.39
N ILE A 264 -19.98 16.44 19.36
CA ILE A 264 -19.52 16.50 17.97
C ILE A 264 -19.17 17.94 17.57
N TRP A 265 -19.88 18.95 18.08
CA TRP A 265 -19.48 20.35 17.94
C TRP A 265 -18.13 20.67 18.61
N VAL A 266 -17.85 20.08 19.78
CA VAL A 266 -16.51 20.21 20.42
C VAL A 266 -15.44 19.55 19.56
N ASP A 267 -15.69 18.33 19.06
CA ASP A 267 -14.72 17.62 18.22
C ASP A 267 -14.45 18.36 16.90
N MET A 268 -15.49 18.89 16.26
CA MET A 268 -15.38 19.78 15.10
C MET A 268 -14.53 21.02 15.42
N ALA A 269 -14.75 21.67 16.56
CA ALA A 269 -13.95 22.83 16.97
C ALA A 269 -12.47 22.50 17.12
N ALA A 270 -12.14 21.34 17.69
CA ALA A 270 -10.76 20.89 17.83
C ALA A 270 -10.11 20.66 16.46
N VAL A 271 -10.81 20.04 15.52
CA VAL A 271 -10.33 19.83 14.15
C VAL A 271 -10.11 21.16 13.43
N ARG A 272 -11.02 22.12 13.59
CA ARG A 272 -10.88 23.48 13.03
C ARG A 272 -9.64 24.20 13.57
N LEU A 273 -9.30 24.03 14.84
CA LEU A 273 -8.06 24.58 15.38
C LEU A 273 -6.81 23.95 14.77
N VAL A 274 -6.80 22.64 14.55
CA VAL A 274 -5.70 21.96 13.84
C VAL A 274 -5.54 22.52 12.42
N LEU A 275 -6.64 22.90 11.77
CA LEU A 275 -6.66 23.54 10.46
C LEU A 275 -6.30 25.05 10.50
N ASN A 276 -6.00 25.62 11.67
CA ASN A 276 -5.81 27.06 11.91
C ASN A 276 -7.05 27.92 11.59
N GLU A 277 -8.24 27.34 11.65
CA GLU A 277 -9.52 28.00 11.42
C GLU A 277 -10.12 28.45 12.76
N THR A 278 -9.51 29.47 13.38
CA THR A 278 -9.84 29.89 14.75
C THR A 278 -11.28 30.42 14.90
N GLU A 279 -11.78 31.20 13.94
CA GLU A 279 -13.16 31.71 14.01
C GLU A 279 -14.20 30.58 13.90
N PRO A 280 -14.14 29.69 12.89
CA PRO A 280 -15.00 28.50 12.85
C PRO A 280 -14.91 27.62 14.10
N ALA A 281 -13.73 27.50 14.72
CA ALA A 281 -13.58 26.78 15.97
C ALA A 281 -14.38 27.43 17.12
N TYR A 282 -14.32 28.75 17.27
CA TYR A 282 -15.12 29.46 18.27
C TYR A 282 -16.62 29.37 18.02
N GLU A 283 -17.06 29.41 16.76
CA GLU A 283 -18.46 29.23 16.39
C GLU A 283 -18.97 27.84 16.79
N ALA A 284 -18.20 26.79 16.47
CA ALA A 284 -18.53 25.42 16.86
C ALA A 284 -18.57 25.25 18.39
N LEU A 285 -17.61 25.82 19.14
CA LEU A 285 -17.65 25.83 20.61
C LEU A 285 -18.87 26.57 21.16
N ALA A 286 -19.26 27.69 20.55
CA ALA A 286 -20.45 28.43 20.96
C ALA A 286 -21.73 27.60 20.77
N GLN A 287 -21.86 26.87 19.66
CA GLN A 287 -22.98 25.95 19.45
C GLN A 287 -22.95 24.79 20.46
N ALA A 288 -21.78 24.18 20.69
CA ALA A 288 -21.61 23.12 21.68
C ALA A 288 -22.11 23.55 23.08
N ILE A 289 -21.70 24.75 23.52
CA ILE A 289 -22.08 25.32 24.82
C ILE A 289 -23.56 25.70 24.85
N LYS A 290 -24.10 26.24 23.76
CA LYS A 290 -25.53 26.58 23.66
C LYS A 290 -26.41 25.33 23.85
N ILE A 291 -25.99 24.19 23.31
CA ILE A 291 -26.73 22.93 23.36
C ILE A 291 -26.50 22.21 24.69
N GLY A 292 -25.24 22.04 25.12
CA GLY A 292 -24.89 21.22 26.28
C GLY A 292 -24.65 21.98 27.60
N GLY A 293 -24.81 23.30 27.60
CA GLY A 293 -24.81 24.12 28.81
C GLY A 293 -23.54 24.04 29.66
N ALA A 294 -23.72 24.01 30.98
CA ALA A 294 -22.62 24.04 31.96
C ALA A 294 -21.67 22.85 31.80
N TYR A 295 -22.21 21.66 31.51
CA TYR A 295 -21.42 20.44 31.32
C TYR A 295 -20.36 20.60 30.23
N ILE A 296 -20.75 21.15 29.07
CA ILE A 296 -19.82 21.37 27.96
C ILE A 296 -18.81 22.48 28.27
N LYS A 297 -19.20 23.52 29.01
CA LYS A 297 -18.25 24.54 29.46
C LYS A 297 -17.13 23.95 30.32
N ASP A 298 -17.48 23.04 31.24
CA ASP A 298 -16.50 22.34 32.08
C ASP A 298 -15.63 21.39 31.25
N LEU A 299 -16.22 20.65 30.31
CA LEU A 299 -15.52 19.74 29.41
C LEU A 299 -14.47 20.50 28.56
N VAL A 300 -14.88 21.57 27.88
CA VAL A 300 -14.02 22.36 27.00
C VAL A 300 -12.88 23.04 27.78
N ARG A 301 -13.11 23.46 29.03
CA ARG A 301 -12.07 24.03 29.91
C ARG A 301 -10.94 23.05 30.24
N GLN A 302 -11.24 21.76 30.26
CA GLN A 302 -10.29 20.71 30.66
C GLN A 302 -9.68 20.00 29.44
N ASP A 303 -10.26 20.20 28.26
CA ASP A 303 -9.84 19.54 27.03
C ASP A 303 -8.54 20.16 26.48
N ARG A 304 -7.50 19.34 26.45
CA ARG A 304 -6.15 19.74 26.06
C ARG A 304 -6.04 20.19 24.60
N ARG A 305 -6.99 19.79 23.75
CA ARG A 305 -7.04 20.21 22.34
C ARG A 305 -7.21 21.73 22.19
N PHE A 306 -7.73 22.41 23.21
CA PHE A 306 -7.96 23.86 23.22
C PHE A 306 -6.91 24.65 24.03
N GLN A 307 -5.78 24.05 24.42
CA GLN A 307 -4.76 24.71 25.25
C GLN A 307 -4.29 26.05 24.68
N THR A 308 -4.17 26.16 23.36
CA THR A 308 -3.79 27.40 22.67
C THR A 308 -4.80 28.54 22.89
N LEU A 309 -6.05 28.21 23.20
CA LEU A 309 -7.11 29.18 23.45
C LEU A 309 -7.25 29.55 24.94
N PHE A 310 -6.68 28.80 25.88
CA PHE A 310 -6.95 28.94 27.31
C PHE A 310 -6.69 30.35 27.86
N ASN A 311 -5.67 31.04 27.34
CA ASN A 311 -5.29 32.39 27.77
C ASN A 311 -6.01 33.51 27.00
N THR A 312 -6.89 33.18 26.06
CA THR A 312 -7.64 34.18 25.30
C THR A 312 -8.84 34.67 26.11
N GLU A 313 -9.06 35.98 26.11
CA GLU A 313 -10.18 36.60 26.82
C GLU A 313 -11.54 36.03 26.35
N ARG A 314 -11.67 35.78 25.04
CA ARG A 314 -12.87 35.20 24.44
C ARG A 314 -13.16 33.79 24.97
N PHE A 315 -12.15 32.93 25.05
CA PHE A 315 -12.32 31.57 25.56
C PHE A 315 -12.63 31.55 27.06
N MET A 316 -11.98 32.40 27.86
CA MET A 316 -12.29 32.53 29.29
C MET A 316 -13.73 32.99 29.53
N LYS A 317 -14.20 33.99 28.77
CA LYS A 317 -15.58 34.49 28.88
C LYS A 317 -16.61 33.43 28.47
N MET A 318 -16.39 32.72 27.36
CA MET A 318 -17.38 31.76 26.84
C MET A 318 -17.51 30.51 27.73
N THR A 319 -16.41 30.10 28.37
CA THR A 319 -16.38 28.89 29.21
C THR A 319 -16.57 29.16 30.70
N ALA A 320 -16.74 30.42 31.11
CA ALA A 320 -16.84 30.81 32.52
C ALA A 320 -17.86 29.94 33.31
N PRO A 321 -17.49 29.49 34.53
CA PRO A 321 -18.37 28.67 35.37
C PRO A 321 -19.65 29.42 35.72
N VAL A 322 -20.76 28.69 35.81
CA VAL A 322 -22.04 29.26 36.24
C VAL A 322 -21.91 29.61 37.73
N GLN A 323 -21.94 30.90 38.07
CA GLN A 323 -22.00 31.32 39.47
C GLN A 323 -23.33 30.86 40.05
N ASN A 324 -23.32 29.84 40.92
CA ASN A 324 -24.48 29.45 41.70
C ASN A 324 -24.84 30.60 42.65
N ARG A 325 -25.82 31.40 42.26
CA ARG A 325 -26.37 32.52 43.03
C ARG A 325 -27.44 32.06 44.02
N PHE A 326 -27.31 30.89 44.65
CA PHE A 326 -28.21 30.46 45.73
C PHE A 326 -27.49 29.49 46.68
N LEU A 327 -26.84 30.03 47.70
CA LEU A 327 -26.61 29.44 49.02
C LEU A 327 -26.19 30.62 49.93
N ARG A 328 -27.17 31.36 50.44
CA ARG A 328 -27.04 32.20 51.63
C ARG A 328 -28.23 31.91 52.53
#